data_AF-A0A3A2ZEM8-F1
#
_entry.id   AF-A0A3A2ZEM8-F1
#
_cell.length_a   1.000
_cell.length_b   1.000
_cell.length_c   1.000
_cell.angle_alpha   90.00
_cell.angle_beta   90.00
_cell.angle_gamma   90.00
#
_symmetry.space_group_name_H-M   'P 1'
#
loop_
_entity.id
_entity.type
_entity.pdbx_description
1 polymer ?
#
loop_
_entity_poly.entity_id
_entity_poly.type
_entity_poly.pdbx_seq_one_letter_code
_entity_poly.pdbx_strand_id
1 'polypeptide(L)' 'MEGDVVLIDFGLAVQSLQDEDRAVDLYVLERAFGSTHPRTEPFFDKVLEGYRGSYKGAGPALKRLEEVRMRGRKRSMIG' A
#
# COMPACT_ATOMS: atom_id res chain seq x y z
N MET A 1 -21.44 -8.04 -8.58
CA MET A 1 -20.75 -7.73 -9.85
C MET A 1 -19.56 -8.66 -9.92
N GLU A 2 -19.50 -9.50 -10.96
CA GLU A 2 -18.30 -10.28 -11.28
C GLU A 2 -17.46 -9.42 -12.23
N GLY A 3 -16.24 -9.11 -11.83
CA GLY A 3 -15.30 -8.34 -12.64
C GLY A 3 -13.88 -8.73 -12.24
N ASP A 4 -13.01 -8.88 -13.23
CA ASP A 4 -11.62 -9.25 -13.01
C ASP A 4 -10.79 -8.01 -12.68
N VAL A 5 -9.87 -8.16 -11.73
CA VAL A 5 -8.90 -7.12 -11.37
C VAL A 5 -7.60 -7.39 -12.12
N VAL A 6 -7.16 -6.42 -12.92
CA VAL A 6 -5.90 -6.47 -13.66
C VAL A 6 -4.97 -5.35 -13.20
N LEU A 7 -3.69 -5.67 -13.01
CA LEU A 7 -2.65 -4.68 -12.72
C LEU A 7 -2.06 -4.19 -14.05
N ILE A 8 -1.88 -2.89 -14.17
CA ILE A 8 -1.33 -2.21 -15.35
C ILE A 8 -0.23 -1.24 -14.93
N ASP A 9 0.47 -0.66 -15.91
CA ASP A 9 1.52 0.35 -15.71
C ASP A 9 2.72 -0.12 -14.88
N PHE A 10 3.47 -1.07 -15.44
CA PHE A 10 4.71 -1.59 -14.86
C PHE A 10 5.97 -0.79 -15.25
N GLY A 11 5.83 0.44 -15.77
CA GLY A 11 6.95 1.23 -16.31
C GLY A 11 8.03 1.57 -15.26
N LEU A 12 7.65 1.65 -13.98
CA LEU A 12 8.55 1.87 -12.85
C LEU A 12 8.68 0.62 -11.95
N ALA A 13 8.07 -0.50 -12.33
CA ALA A 13 8.05 -1.69 -11.51
C ALA A 13 9.43 -2.36 -11.47
N VAL A 14 9.82 -2.81 -10.29
CA VAL A 14 11.06 -3.55 -10.07
C VAL A 14 10.72 -4.84 -9.34
N GLN A 15 11.36 -5.95 -9.73
CA GLN A 15 11.28 -7.18 -8.94
C GLN A 15 12.12 -7.02 -7.68
N SER A 16 11.46 -6.83 -6.54
CA SER A 16 12.13 -6.72 -5.24
C SER A 16 11.62 -7.73 -4.23
N LEU A 17 12.57 -8.24 -3.44
CA LEU A 17 12.32 -9.05 -2.26
C LEU A 17 12.42 -8.23 -0.97
N GLN A 18 12.72 -6.93 -1.05
CA GLN A 18 12.83 -6.06 0.11
C GLN A 18 11.45 -5.73 0.67
N ASP A 19 11.32 -5.84 1.99
CA ASP A 19 10.09 -5.49 2.70
C ASP A 19 9.79 -3.98 2.63
N GLU A 20 10.84 -3.14 2.47
CA GLU A 20 10.70 -1.69 2.28
C GLU A 20 9.95 -1.36 0.99
N ASP A 21 10.32 -1.96 -0.14
CA ASP A 21 9.71 -1.66 -1.43
C ASP A 21 8.23 -2.06 -1.43
N ARG A 22 7.92 -3.23 -0.87
CA ARG A 22 6.53 -3.70 -0.69
C ARG A 22 5.72 -2.78 0.21
N ALA A 23 6.33 -2.27 1.29
CA ALA A 23 5.69 -1.34 2.20
C ALA A 23 5.44 0.03 1.52
N VAL A 24 6.36 0.49 0.67
CA VAL A 24 6.18 1.70 -0.13
C VAL A 24 5.04 1.52 -1.13
N ASP A 25 4.95 0.39 -1.83
CA ASP A 25 3.86 0.11 -2.76
C ASP A 25 2.48 0.12 -2.07
N LEU A 26 2.38 -0.56 -0.91
CA LEU A 26 1.16 -0.55 -0.10
C LEU A 26 0.81 0.86 0.38
N TYR A 27 1.81 1.66 0.77
CA TYR A 27 1.58 3.03 1.19
C TYR A 27 1.11 3.93 0.02
N VAL A 28 1.67 3.76 -1.19
CA VAL A 28 1.19 4.49 -2.37
C VAL A 28 -0.27 4.15 -2.66
N LEU A 29 -0.64 2.86 -2.58
CA LEU A 29 -2.02 2.43 -2.75
C LEU A 29 -2.94 3.02 -1.67
N GLU A 30 -2.54 3.00 -0.40
CA GLU A 30 -3.27 3.63 0.71
C GLU A 30 -3.59 5.11 0.42
N ARG A 31 -2.58 5.86 -0.05
CA ARG A 31 -2.75 7.29 -0.38
C ARG A 31 -3.68 7.51 -1.56
N ALA A 32 -3.71 6.60 -2.54
CA ALA A 32 -4.62 6.67 -3.68
C ALA A 32 -6.10 6.45 -3.27
N PHE A 33 -6.35 5.58 -2.29
CA PHE A 33 -7.69 5.42 -1.70
C PHE A 33 -8.14 6.69 -0.98
N GLY A 34 -7.25 7.31 -0.18
CA GLY A 34 -7.57 8.54 0.55
C GLY A 34 -7.74 9.78 -0.34
N SER A 35 -7.06 9.85 -1.49
CA SER A 35 -7.12 11.03 -2.38
C SER A 35 -8.39 11.08 -3.24
N THR A 36 -8.94 9.93 -3.60
CA THR A 36 -10.10 9.86 -4.50
C THR A 36 -11.42 9.94 -3.75
N HIS A 37 -11.52 9.31 -2.58
CA HIS A 37 -12.73 9.35 -1.74
C HIS A 37 -12.33 9.38 -0.25
N PRO A 38 -12.50 10.52 0.46
CA PRO A 38 -12.14 10.63 1.88
C PRO A 38 -12.85 9.63 2.81
N ARG A 39 -13.92 8.97 2.32
CA ARG A 39 -14.68 7.97 3.07
C ARG A 39 -14.25 6.53 2.80
N THR A 40 -13.28 6.30 1.90
CA THR A 40 -12.85 4.94 1.55
C THR A 40 -11.63 4.44 2.30
N GLU A 41 -11.04 5.25 3.19
CA GLU A 41 -9.93 4.82 4.06
C GLU A 41 -10.21 3.49 4.78
N PRO A 42 -11.43 3.20 5.30
CA PRO A 42 -11.71 1.91 5.93
C PRO A 42 -11.68 0.70 4.98
N PHE A 43 -11.78 0.90 3.67
CA PHE A 43 -11.69 -0.21 2.71
C PHE A 43 -10.24 -0.66 2.49
N PHE A 44 -9.25 0.18 2.82
CA PHE A 44 -7.86 -0.22 2.69
C PHE A 44 -7.50 -1.37 3.65
N ASP A 45 -8.17 -1.47 4.80
CA ASP A 45 -8.01 -2.60 5.72
C ASP A 45 -8.35 -3.95 5.05
N LYS A 46 -9.30 -3.96 4.10
CA LYS A 46 -9.64 -5.16 3.31
C LYS A 46 -8.54 -5.54 2.34
N VAL A 47 -7.83 -4.56 1.79
CA VAL A 47 -6.62 -4.81 0.98
C VAL A 47 -5.53 -5.42 1.84
N LEU A 48 -5.30 -4.89 3.05
CA LEU A 48 -4.29 -5.44 3.97
C LEU A 48 -4.64 -6.85 4.47
N GLU A 49 -5.92 -7.13 4.71
CA GLU A 49 -6.41 -8.47 5.02
C GLU A 49 -6.11 -9.46 3.88
N GLY A 50 -6.48 -9.10 2.64
CA GLY A 50 -6.18 -9.90 1.46
C GLY A 50 -4.68 -10.10 1.22
N TYR A 51 -3.88 -9.06 1.42
CA TYR A 51 -2.41 -9.12 1.30
C TYR A 51 -1.81 -10.09 2.31
N ARG A 52 -2.28 -10.05 3.57
CA ARG A 52 -1.85 -10.95 4.63
C ARG A 52 -2.15 -12.42 4.30
N GLY A 53 -3.31 -12.69 3.70
CA GLY A 53 -3.70 -14.05 3.30
C GLY A 53 -2.98 -14.55 2.03
N SER A 54 -2.55 -13.66 1.15
CA SER A 54 -2.02 -14.02 -0.18
C SER A 54 -0.49 -14.11 -0.23
N TYR A 55 0.23 -13.55 0.74
CA TYR A 55 1.68 -13.49 0.73
C TYR A 55 2.29 -13.93 2.07
N LYS A 56 3.13 -14.98 2.05
CA LYS A 56 3.78 -15.52 3.25
C LYS A 56 4.69 -14.52 3.98
N GLY A 57 5.32 -13.60 3.25
CA GLY A 57 6.17 -12.56 3.82
C GLY A 57 5.40 -11.29 4.24
N ALA A 58 4.08 -11.34 4.34
CA ALA A 58 3.29 -10.15 4.64
C ALA A 58 3.60 -9.55 6.02
N GLY A 59 3.94 -10.36 7.02
CA GLY A 59 4.22 -9.87 8.38
C GLY A 59 5.31 -8.77 8.41
N PRO A 60 6.54 -9.05 7.94
CA PRO A 60 7.61 -8.06 7.84
C PRO A 60 7.24 -6.83 7.00
N ALA A 61 6.65 -7.00 5.82
CA ALA A 61 6.22 -5.89 4.97
C ALA A 61 5.17 -4.98 5.65
N LEU A 62 4.17 -5.57 6.33
CA LEU A 62 3.15 -4.81 7.07
C LEU A 62 3.73 -4.10 8.29
N LYS A 63 4.70 -4.70 8.98
CA LYS A 63 5.42 -4.00 10.05
C LYS A 63 6.17 -2.79 9.47
N ARG A 64 6.82 -2.96 8.32
CA ARG A 64 7.56 -1.89 7.66
C ARG A 64 6.65 -0.78 7.12
N LEU A 65 5.43 -1.12 6.71
CA LEU A 65 4.39 -0.14 6.31
C LEU A 65 4.12 0.88 7.41
N GLU A 66 4.05 0.48 8.69
CA GLU A 66 3.87 1.44 9.79
C GLU A 66 5.04 2.44 9.87
N GLU A 67 6.27 1.97 9.64
CA GLU A 67 7.47 2.82 9.62
C GLU A 67 7.48 3.75 8.40
N VAL A 68 6.98 3.30 7.25
CA VAL A 68 6.77 4.14 6.05
C VAL A 68 5.72 5.22 6.34
N ARG A 69 4.56 4.87 6.94
CA ARG A 69 3.49 5.82 7.30
C ARG A 69 4.01 6.94 8.19
N MET A 70 4.80 6.61 9.21
CA MET A 70 5.39 7.60 10.12
C MET A 70 6.36 8.56 9.42
N ARG A 71 7.14 8.07 8.44
CA ARG A 71 8.03 8.89 7.62
C ARG A 71 7.25 9.76 6.62
N GLY A 72 6.20 9.22 6.01
CA GLY A 72 5.32 9.92 5.09
C GLY A 72 4.62 11.12 5.73
N ARG A 73 4.22 11.03 7.00
CA ARG A 73 3.59 12.13 7.77
C ARG A 73 4.51 13.34 7.97
N LYS A 74 5.83 13.17 8.02
CA LYS A 74 6.78 14.30 8.17
C LYS A 74 6.89 15.19 6.93
N ARG A 75 6.32 14.79 5.79
CA ARG A 75 6.26 15.62 4.56
C ARG A 75 4.91 16.33 4.39
N SER A 76 4.11 16.47 5.44
CA SER A 76 3.15 17.58 5.50
C SER A 76 3.95 18.88 5.56
N MET A 77 4.28 19.43 4.39
CA MET A 77 4.89 20.75 4.23
C MET A 77 4.07 21.76 5.03
N ILE A 78 4.57 22.18 6.19
CA ILE A 78 4.42 23.56 6.61
C ILE A 78 5.49 24.30 5.82
N GLY A 79 5.08 24.74 4.63
CA GLY A 79 5.65 25.89 3.94
C GLY A 79 4.62 26.99 4.01
#